data_AF-A0A7K0MIY0-F1
#
_entry.id   AF-A0A7K0MIY0-F1
#
_cell.length_a   1.000
_cell.length_b   1.000
_cell.length_c   1.000
_cell.angle_alpha   90.00
_cell.angle_beta   90.00
_cell.angle_gamma   90.00
#
_symmetry.space_group_name_H-M   'P 1'
#
loop_
_entity.id
_entity.type
_entity.pdbx_description
1 polymer ?
#
loop_
_entity_poly.entity_id
_entity_poly.type
_entity_poly.pdbx_seq_one_letter_code
_entity_poly.pdbx_strand_id
1 'polypeptide(L)' 'GSRYSFGYPACPDLEQQVQLCELLDPGRIGVELSEEFQLHPEQSTSAIIVHHPEAKYFNAN' A
#
# COMPACT_ATOMS: atom_id res chain seq x y z
N GLY A 1 8.31 1.31 15.02
CA GLY A 1 8.07 1.03 13.59
C GLY A 1 6.57 0.99 13.31
N SER A 2 6.16 1.24 12.08
CA SER A 2 4.75 1.23 11.65
C SER A 2 4.64 0.68 10.24
N ARG A 3 3.42 0.24 9.87
CA ARG A 3 3.09 -0.15 8.50
C ARG A 3 2.03 0.80 7.95
N TYR A 4 2.25 1.32 6.76
CA TYR A 4 1.32 2.24 6.09
C TYR A 4 0.84 1.63 4.79
N SER A 5 -0.37 1.96 4.38
CA SER A 5 -0.97 1.48 3.13
C SER A 5 -1.60 2.66 2.41
N PHE A 6 -1.55 2.65 1.09
CA PHE A 6 -2.22 3.65 0.26
C PHE A 6 -3.75 3.54 0.42
N GLY A 7 -4.46 4.67 0.37
CA GLY A 7 -5.88 4.80 0.67
C GLY A 7 -6.22 4.99 2.16
N TYR A 8 -5.23 5.01 3.06
CA TYR A 8 -5.42 5.29 4.50
C TYR A 8 -5.01 6.72 4.86
N PRO A 9 -5.41 7.27 6.03
CA PRO A 9 -5.15 8.68 6.39
C PRO A 9 -3.69 9.15 6.29
N ALA A 10 -2.72 8.28 6.54
CA ALA A 10 -1.30 8.62 6.45
C ALA A 10 -0.78 8.64 4.99
N CYS A 11 -1.46 7.94 4.08
CA CYS A 11 -1.13 7.79 2.66
C CYS A 11 -2.44 7.80 1.84
N PRO A 12 -3.13 8.94 1.72
CA PRO A 12 -4.53 8.97 1.26
C PRO A 12 -4.67 8.70 -0.25
N ASP A 13 -3.62 8.93 -1.02
CA ASP A 13 -3.61 8.72 -2.47
C ASP A 13 -3.47 7.23 -2.80
N LEU A 14 -4.55 6.63 -3.27
CA LEU A 14 -4.61 5.20 -3.60
C LEU A 14 -3.81 4.86 -4.87
N GLU A 15 -3.69 5.79 -5.82
CA GLU A 15 -3.01 5.59 -7.10
C GLU A 15 -1.51 5.26 -6.91
N GLN A 16 -0.91 5.70 -5.80
CA GLN A 16 0.47 5.37 -5.43
C GLN A 16 0.72 3.86 -5.20
N GLN A 17 -0.33 3.02 -5.16
CA GLN A 17 -0.18 1.57 -5.27
C GLN A 17 0.59 1.13 -6.53
N VAL A 18 0.50 1.87 -7.64
CA VAL A 18 1.21 1.56 -8.88
C VAL A 18 2.70 1.39 -8.62
N GLN A 19 3.30 2.33 -7.88
CA GLN A 19 4.73 2.28 -7.55
C GLN A 19 5.10 1.04 -6.74
N LEU A 20 4.25 0.65 -5.80
CA LEU A 20 4.49 -0.54 -4.97
C LEU A 20 4.36 -1.83 -5.80
N CYS A 21 3.38 -1.91 -6.69
CA CYS A 21 3.17 -3.04 -7.58
C CYS A 21 4.31 -3.18 -8.61
N GLU A 22 4.80 -2.08 -9.18
CA GLU A 22 5.96 -2.07 -10.08
C GLU A 22 7.23 -2.59 -9.40
N LEU A 23 7.45 -2.22 -8.14
CA LEU A 23 8.64 -2.62 -7.38
C LEU A 23 8.59 -4.08 -6.91
N LEU A 24 7.42 -4.55 -6.47
CA LEU A 24 7.27 -5.86 -5.84
C LEU A 24 6.89 -6.97 -6.81
N ASP A 25 6.30 -6.63 -7.97
CA ASP A 25 5.78 -7.59 -8.94
C ASP A 25 4.85 -8.62 -8.25
N PRO A 26 3.68 -8.18 -7.74
CA PRO A 26 2.77 -9.01 -6.97
C PRO A 26 2.11 -10.13 -7.80
N GLY A 27 2.21 -10.07 -9.13
CA GLY A 27 1.75 -11.14 -10.03
C GLY A 27 2.40 -12.49 -9.71
N ARG A 28 3.61 -12.51 -9.13
CA ARG A 28 4.29 -13.73 -8.66
C ARG A 28 3.53 -14.50 -7.58
N ILE A 29 2.61 -13.85 -6.88
CA ILE A 29 1.72 -14.47 -5.86
C ILE A 29 0.24 -14.45 -6.29
N GLY A 30 -0.05 -14.15 -7.56
CA GLY A 30 -1.41 -14.08 -8.08
C GLY A 30 -2.21 -12.87 -7.58
N VAL A 31 -1.52 -11.78 -7.22
CA VAL A 31 -2.17 -10.50 -6.87
C VAL A 31 -1.95 -9.50 -8.00
N GLU A 32 -3.03 -8.81 -8.38
CA GLU A 32 -3.07 -7.87 -9.48
C GLU A 32 -3.60 -6.50 -9.00
N LEU A 33 -3.31 -5.43 -9.76
CA LEU A 33 -3.83 -4.09 -9.52
C LEU A 33 -4.93 -3.80 -10.55
N SER A 34 -6.14 -3.43 -10.11
CA SER A 34 -7.21 -3.03 -11.04
C SER A 34 -7.02 -1.63 -11.61
N GLU A 35 -7.87 -1.29 -12.58
CA GLU A 35 -7.96 0.05 -13.17
C GLU A 35 -8.25 1.14 -12.11
N GLU A 36 -8.97 0.80 -11.03
CA GLU A 36 -9.25 1.68 -9.89
C GLU A 36 -8.21 1.59 -8.76
N PHE A 37 -7.03 1.03 -9.03
CA PHE A 37 -5.90 0.91 -8.09
C PHE A 37 -6.18 0.03 -6.86
N GLN A 38 -7.19 -0.84 -6.92
CA GLN A 38 -7.48 -1.83 -5.87
C GLN A 38 -6.65 -3.10 -6.10
N LEU A 39 -6.31 -3.80 -5.02
CA LEU A 39 -5.70 -5.13 -5.14
C LEU A 39 -6.77 -6.18 -5.43
N HIS A 40 -6.44 -7.12 -6.32
CA HIS A 40 -7.26 -8.29 -6.62
C HIS A 40 -6.46 -9.57 -6.36
N PRO A 41 -6.99 -10.54 -5.60
CA PRO A 41 -8.31 -10.55 -4.96
C PRO A 41 -8.48 -9.47 -3.88
N GLU A 42 -9.72 -9.03 -3.63
CA GLU A 42 -10.03 -7.93 -2.68
C GLU A 42 -9.50 -8.20 -1.26
N GLN A 43 -9.39 -9.47 -0.85
CA GLN A 43 -8.74 -9.88 0.40
C GLN A 43 -7.21 -9.88 0.31
N SER A 44 -6.65 -8.83 -0.29
CA SER A 44 -5.22 -8.59 -0.38
C SER A 44 -4.84 -7.37 0.45
N THR A 45 -3.57 -7.27 0.84
CA THR A 45 -3.06 -6.10 1.55
C THR A 45 -1.65 -5.79 1.08
N SER A 46 -1.39 -4.53 0.80
CA SER A 46 -0.05 -4.00 0.55
C SER A 46 0.32 -3.01 1.65
N ALA A 47 1.61 -2.91 1.98
CA ALA A 47 2.07 -1.96 2.99
C ALA A 47 3.54 -1.58 2.81
N ILE A 48 3.85 -0.35 3.21
CA ILE A 48 5.21 0.16 3.41
C ILE A 48 5.57 -0.03 4.88
N ILE A 49 6.69 -0.70 5.14
CA ILE A 49 7.18 -0.95 6.51
C ILE A 49 8.26 0.06 6.87
N VAL A 50 8.06 0.81 7.94
CA VAL A 50 9.03 1.77 8.47
C VAL A 50 9.50 1.29 9.84
N HIS A 51 10.80 1.04 9.99
CA HIS A 51 11.37 0.49 11.22
C HIS A 51 11.57 1.52 12.34
N HIS A 52 11.60 2.83 12.02
CA HIS A 52 11.91 3.90 12.99
C HIS A 52 11.04 3.79 14.26
N PRO A 53 11.63 3.92 15.48
CA PRO A 53 10.89 3.74 16.73
C PRO A 53 9.77 4.77 16.91
N GLU A 54 9.97 5.99 16.40
CA GLU A 54 8.97 7.06 16.48
C GLU A 54 7.93 7.06 15.34
N ALA A 55 8.00 6.10 14.42
CA ALA A 55 6.97 5.95 13.40
C ALA A 55 5.61 5.72 14.08
N LYS A 56 4.60 6.45 13.64
CA LYS A 56 3.23 6.45 14.18
C LYS A 56 2.24 6.76 13.07
N TYR A 57 1.02 6.26 13.18
CA TYR A 57 -0.08 6.69 12.32
C TYR A 57 -0.36 8.19 12.51
N PHE A 58 -0.65 8.88 11.41
CA PHE A 58 -1.02 10.29 11.37
C PHE A 58 -2.05 10.50 10.25
N ASN A 59 -2.66 11.68 10.23
CA ASN A 59 -3.50 12.12 9.12
C ASN A 59 -2.69 13.12 8.29
N ALA A 60 -2.60 12.89 6.98
CA ALA A 60 -1.93 13.78 6.04
C ALA A 60 -2.83 14.91 5.54
N ASN A 61 -4.13 14.84 5.84
CA ASN A 61 -5.12 15.89 5.56
C ASN A 61 -5.21 16.92 6.69
#